data_AF-A0A7H8HFE3-F1
#
_entry.id   AF-A0A7H8HFE3-F1
#
_cell.length_a   1.000
_cell.length_b   1.000
_cell.length_c   1.000
_cell.angle_alpha   90.00
_cell.angle_beta   90.00
_cell.angle_gamma   90.00
#
_symmetry.space_group_name_H-M   'P 1'
#
loop_
_entity.id
_entity.type
_entity.pdbx_description
1 polymer ?
#
loop_
_entity_poly.entity_id
_entity_poly.type
_entity_poly.pdbx_seq_one_letter_code
_entity_poly.pdbx_strand_id
1 'polypeptide(L)'
;MEILWTLVIIVLVAWAIFTQVGARRQLDVTVPLSEQDAAQVVVDHFGVTWSQVEGLGHLNFRPRLRMHAPTLSVTFEPNGTSSCLVSIWTSHGRKHYGMMGHAQLAWRKKASLANRLRAATSQPQNWAKGA
;
A
#
# COMPACT_ATOMS: atom_id res chain seq x y z
N MET A 1 -6.16 -36.79 14.36
CA MET A 1 -5.65 -36.28 13.06
C MET A 1 -6.69 -35.44 12.33
N GLU A 2 -7.96 -35.84 12.29
CA GLU A 2 -9.03 -35.08 11.62
C GLU A 2 -9.22 -33.66 12.17
N ILE A 3 -9.26 -33.49 13.51
CA ILE A 3 -9.39 -32.17 14.14
C ILE A 3 -8.23 -31.24 13.74
N LEU A 4 -7.00 -31.77 13.65
CA LEU A 4 -5.83 -30.99 13.24
C LEU A 4 -5.99 -30.48 11.79
N TRP A 5 -6.38 -31.35 10.87
CA TRP A 5 -6.62 -30.96 9.48
C TRP A 5 -7.75 -29.94 9.35
N THR A 6 -8.83 -30.12 10.09
CA THR A 6 -9.93 -29.16 10.15
C THR A 6 -9.45 -27.78 10.62
N LEU A 7 -8.65 -27.72 11.70
CA LEU A 7 -8.08 -26.46 12.19
C LEU A 7 -7.16 -25.80 11.16
N VAL A 8 -6.31 -26.59 10.48
CA VAL A 8 -5.43 -26.08 9.42
C VAL A 8 -6.25 -25.46 8.28
N ILE A 9 -7.31 -26.14 7.82
CA ILE A 9 -8.17 -25.62 6.76
C ILE A 9 -8.86 -24.33 7.19
N ILE A 10 -9.40 -24.28 8.41
CA ILE A 10 -10.05 -23.07 8.95
C ILE A 10 -9.06 -21.89 8.97
N VAL A 11 -7.83 -22.10 9.46
CA VAL A 11 -6.79 -21.06 9.50
C VAL A 11 -6.44 -20.56 8.11
N LEU A 12 -6.29 -21.47 7.13
CA LEU A 12 -5.97 -21.09 5.75
C LEU A 12 -7.09 -20.28 5.10
N VAL A 13 -8.35 -20.67 5.31
CA VAL A 13 -9.52 -19.93 4.80
C VAL A 13 -9.62 -18.56 5.45
N ALA A 14 -9.50 -18.49 6.78
CA ALA A 14 -9.53 -17.23 7.52
C ALA A 14 -8.40 -16.28 7.04
N TRP A 15 -7.19 -16.81 6.84
CA TRP A 15 -6.07 -16.05 6.30
C TRP A 15 -6.31 -15.54 4.87
N ALA A 16 -6.87 -16.39 4.01
CA ALA A 16 -7.22 -15.99 2.64
C ALA A 16 -8.25 -14.85 2.63
N ILE A 17 -9.30 -14.95 3.44
CA ILE A 17 -10.32 -13.89 3.56
C ILE A 17 -9.68 -12.61 4.11
N PHE A 18 -8.91 -12.71 5.19
CA PHE A 18 -8.24 -11.58 5.81
C PHE A 18 -7.37 -10.81 4.82
N THR A 19 -6.54 -11.51 4.05
CA THR A 19 -5.68 -10.87 3.04
C THR A 19 -6.47 -10.27 1.88
N GLN A 20 -7.57 -10.90 1.44
CA GLN A 20 -8.45 -10.34 0.41
C GLN A 20 -9.10 -9.02 0.86
N VAL A 21 -9.61 -8.99 2.10
CA VAL A 21 -10.22 -7.79 2.69
C VAL A 21 -9.16 -6.68 2.85
N GLY A 22 -8.01 -6.99 3.44
CA GLY A 22 -6.92 -6.02 3.63
C GLY A 22 -6.39 -5.45 2.31
N ALA A 23 -6.35 -6.27 1.25
CA ALA A 23 -5.88 -5.83 -0.04
C ALA A 23 -6.88 -4.91 -0.77
N ARG A 24 -8.17 -4.97 -0.46
CA ARG A 24 -9.22 -4.06 -1.01
C ARG A 24 -9.42 -2.81 -0.18
N ARG A 25 -9.16 -2.88 1.13
CA ARG A 25 -9.32 -1.75 2.05
C ARG A 25 -8.42 -0.56 1.64
N GLN A 26 -8.99 0.64 1.65
CA GLN A 26 -8.24 1.87 1.55
C GLN A 26 -7.56 2.19 2.90
N LEU A 27 -6.31 2.62 2.86
CA LEU A 27 -5.55 3.06 4.02
C LEU A 27 -5.26 4.54 3.89
N ASP A 28 -5.77 5.31 4.84
CA ASP A 28 -5.55 6.76 4.89
C ASP A 28 -4.57 7.06 6.03
N VAL A 29 -3.53 7.84 5.72
CA VAL A 29 -2.46 8.19 6.66
C VAL A 29 -2.21 9.69 6.59
N THR A 30 -2.50 10.40 7.68
CA THR A 30 -2.13 11.80 7.81
C THR A 30 -0.65 11.90 8.18
N VAL A 31 0.12 12.66 7.38
CA VAL A 31 1.54 12.92 7.60
C VAL A 31 1.79 14.43 7.72
N PRO A 32 2.68 14.88 8.61
CA PRO A 32 3.09 16.29 8.74
C PRO A 32 4.15 16.63 7.69
N LEU A 33 3.87 16.31 6.43
CA LEU A 33 4.74 16.55 5.28
C LEU A 33 3.96 17.32 4.23
N SER A 34 4.68 18.08 3.41
CA SER A 34 4.11 18.63 2.19
C SER A 34 3.72 17.49 1.24
N GLU A 35 2.80 17.75 0.33
CA GLU A 35 2.42 16.78 -0.72
C GLU A 35 3.64 16.30 -1.52
N GLN A 36 4.58 17.20 -1.84
CA GLN A 36 5.78 16.88 -2.61
C GLN A 36 6.72 15.94 -1.84
N ASP A 37 6.96 16.21 -0.56
CA ASP A 37 7.80 15.35 0.28
C ASP A 37 7.16 13.98 0.49
N ALA A 38 5.83 13.94 0.70
CA ALA A 38 5.08 12.70 0.81
C ALA A 38 5.13 11.89 -0.49
N ALA A 39 5.01 12.55 -1.65
CA ALA A 39 5.13 11.92 -2.96
C ALA A 39 6.53 11.33 -3.16
N GLN A 40 7.59 12.04 -2.78
CA GLN A 40 8.96 11.52 -2.88
C GLN A 40 9.16 10.26 -2.01
N VAL A 41 8.69 10.27 -0.77
CA VAL A 41 8.73 9.09 0.12
C VAL A 41 8.00 7.89 -0.50
N VAL A 42 6.87 8.14 -1.17
CA VAL A 42 6.10 7.10 -1.87
C VAL A 42 6.91 6.54 -3.05
N VAL A 43 7.45 7.39 -3.93
CA VAL A 43 8.26 6.97 -5.09
C VAL A 43 9.47 6.14 -4.64
N ASP A 44 10.21 6.62 -3.64
CA ASP A 44 11.38 5.93 -3.08
C ASP A 44 11.00 4.57 -2.46
N HIS A 45 9.82 4.48 -1.85
CA HIS A 45 9.33 3.23 -1.26
C HIS A 45 9.01 2.17 -2.32
N PHE A 46 8.43 2.57 -3.45
CA PHE A 46 8.11 1.63 -4.54
C PHE A 46 9.37 1.17 -5.27
N GLY A 47 10.33 2.08 -5.47
CA GLY A 47 11.67 1.78 -5.97
C GLY A 47 11.68 1.03 -7.30
N VAL A 48 12.77 0.33 -7.61
CA VAL A 48 12.99 -0.32 -8.92
C VAL A 48 12.13 -1.57 -9.17
N THR A 49 11.48 -2.11 -8.13
CA THR A 49 10.70 -3.36 -8.24
C THR A 49 9.27 -3.13 -8.71
N TRP A 50 8.82 -1.87 -8.72
CA TRP A 50 7.53 -1.44 -9.21
C TRP A 50 7.73 -0.36 -10.28
N SER A 51 6.88 -0.37 -11.30
CA SER A 51 6.82 0.70 -12.29
C SER A 51 5.69 1.64 -11.95
N GLN A 52 5.93 2.94 -12.12
CA GLN A 52 4.85 3.90 -12.20
C GLN A 52 4.07 3.66 -13.48
N VAL A 53 2.74 3.73 -13.39
CA VAL A 53 1.80 3.56 -14.49
C VAL A 53 0.77 4.69 -14.44
N GLU A 54 0.05 4.90 -15.53
CA GLU A 54 -1.11 5.80 -15.52
C GLU A 54 -2.28 5.16 -14.75
N GLY A 55 -3.12 5.96 -14.11
CA GLY A 55 -4.25 5.49 -13.32
C GLY A 55 -4.99 6.60 -12.59
N LEU A 56 -5.91 6.19 -11.70
CA LEU A 56 -6.88 7.08 -11.03
C LEU A 56 -6.29 7.91 -9.87
N GLY A 57 -5.19 7.46 -9.27
CA GLY A 57 -4.51 8.21 -8.21
C GLY A 57 -3.50 9.21 -8.78
N HIS A 58 -2.99 10.10 -7.92
CA HIS A 58 -1.87 10.99 -8.27
C HIS A 58 -0.62 10.19 -8.66
N LEU A 59 -0.35 9.10 -7.94
CA LEU A 59 0.68 8.14 -8.28
C LEU A 59 0.09 6.74 -8.34
N ASN A 60 0.44 5.97 -9.38
CA ASN A 60 -0.04 4.60 -9.55
C ASN A 60 1.14 3.68 -9.82
N PHE A 61 1.19 2.54 -9.15
CA PHE A 61 2.31 1.62 -9.20
C PHE A 61 1.86 0.18 -9.47
N ARG A 62 2.60 -0.50 -10.34
CA ARG A 62 2.40 -1.92 -10.65
C ARG A 62 3.71 -2.70 -10.54
N PRO A 63 3.70 -3.94 -10.01
CA PRO A 63 4.93 -4.73 -9.92
C PRO A 63 5.45 -5.09 -11.31
N ARG A 64 6.77 -5.01 -11.52
CA ARG A 64 7.40 -5.35 -12.80
C ARG A 64 7.39 -6.85 -13.09
N LEU A 65 7.64 -7.67 -12.05
CA LEU A 65 7.90 -9.10 -12.18
C LEU A 65 6.67 -10.00 -12.01
N ARG A 66 5.46 -9.43 -11.85
CA ARG A 66 4.25 -10.21 -11.59
C ARG A 66 3.20 -9.93 -12.64
N MET A 67 2.91 -10.93 -13.47
CA MET A 67 1.80 -10.86 -14.44
C MET A 67 0.47 -10.67 -13.70
N HIS A 68 -0.40 -9.82 -14.26
CA HIS A 68 -1.74 -9.53 -13.73
C HIS A 68 -1.82 -9.03 -12.28
N ALA A 69 -0.70 -8.57 -11.72
CA ALA A 69 -0.70 -7.99 -10.39
C ALA A 69 -1.53 -6.69 -10.32
N PRO A 70 -2.13 -6.39 -9.15
CA PRO A 70 -2.93 -5.20 -8.96
C PRO A 70 -2.08 -3.93 -9.01
N THR A 71 -2.69 -2.86 -9.50
CA THR A 71 -2.18 -1.49 -9.44
C THR A 71 -2.56 -0.86 -8.10
N LEU A 72 -1.55 -0.40 -7.37
CA LEU A 72 -1.73 0.39 -6.16
C LEU A 72 -1.74 1.87 -6.55
N SER A 73 -2.72 2.59 -6.04
CA SER A 73 -2.89 4.03 -6.28
C SER A 73 -2.72 4.78 -4.97
N VAL A 74 -2.10 5.95 -5.09
CA VAL A 74 -1.88 6.88 -3.98
C VAL A 74 -2.39 8.25 -4.41
N THR A 75 -3.18 8.87 -3.53
CA THR A 75 -3.59 10.26 -3.67
C THR A 75 -3.19 11.04 -2.44
N PHE A 76 -2.88 12.30 -2.67
CA PHE A 76 -2.49 13.27 -1.68
C PHE A 76 -3.60 14.30 -1.59
N GLU A 77 -4.08 14.54 -0.38
CA GLU A 77 -5.03 15.60 -0.10
C GLU A 77 -4.40 16.53 0.95
N PRO A 78 -4.22 17.81 0.67
CA PRO A 78 -3.67 18.75 1.65
C PRO A 78 -4.63 18.88 2.83
N ASN A 79 -4.11 18.70 4.05
CA ASN A 79 -4.86 18.78 5.31
C ASN A 79 -4.25 19.88 6.18
N GLY A 80 -4.33 21.14 5.71
CA GLY A 80 -3.70 22.30 6.32
C GLY A 80 -2.38 22.71 5.65
N THR A 81 -1.64 23.63 6.26
CA THR A 81 -0.47 24.30 5.63
C THR A 81 0.77 23.41 5.53
N SER A 82 0.91 22.41 6.40
CA SER A 82 2.12 21.55 6.50
C SER A 82 1.79 20.07 6.74
N SER A 83 0.56 19.66 6.45
CA SER A 83 0.15 18.26 6.61
C SER A 83 -0.64 17.78 5.40
N CYS A 84 -0.50 16.50 5.08
CA CYS A 84 -1.09 15.86 3.91
C CYS A 84 -1.74 14.54 4.34
N LEU A 85 -2.95 14.30 3.88
CA LEU A 85 -3.61 13.02 3.94
C LEU A 85 -3.18 12.18 2.73
N VAL A 86 -2.52 11.06 3.00
CA VAL A 86 -2.10 10.11 1.98
C VAL A 86 -3.05 8.93 1.97
N SER A 87 -3.85 8.83 0.92
CA SER A 87 -4.83 7.77 0.71
C SER A 87 -4.23 6.70 -0.19
N ILE A 88 -4.18 5.45 0.26
CA ILE A 88 -3.55 4.32 -0.43
C ILE A 88 -4.59 3.23 -0.67
N TRP A 89 -4.87 2.91 -1.93
CA TRP A 89 -5.83 1.87 -2.29
C TRP A 89 -5.39 1.07 -3.52
N THR A 90 -6.20 0.07 -3.85
CA THR A 90 -5.99 -0.75 -5.04
C THR A 90 -7.00 -0.32 -6.09
N SER A 91 -6.55 0.32 -7.17
CA SER A 91 -7.44 0.89 -8.20
C SER A 91 -7.84 -0.13 -9.26
N HIS A 92 -6.88 -0.93 -9.73
CA HIS A 92 -7.11 -1.93 -10.76
C HIS A 92 -6.49 -3.26 -10.35
N GLY A 93 -7.21 -4.37 -10.56
CA GLY A 93 -6.63 -5.72 -10.46
C GLY A 93 -7.49 -6.73 -11.21
N ARG A 94 -6.87 -7.78 -11.77
CA ARG A 94 -7.65 -8.91 -12.31
C ARG A 94 -8.28 -9.67 -11.14
N LYS A 95 -9.58 -9.91 -11.24
CA LYS A 95 -10.33 -10.78 -10.33
C LYS A 95 -10.52 -12.14 -10.99
N HIS A 96 -10.31 -13.23 -10.27
CA HIS A 96 -10.67 -14.58 -10.69
C HIS A 96 -11.57 -15.15 -9.58
N TYR A 97 -12.75 -15.65 -9.95
CA TYR A 97 -13.78 -16.09 -8.98
C TYR A 97 -14.06 -15.05 -7.88
N GLY A 98 -14.10 -13.77 -8.24
CA GLY A 98 -14.32 -12.67 -7.28
C GLY A 98 -13.16 -12.40 -6.32
N MET A 99 -12.05 -13.14 -6.39
CA MET A 99 -10.83 -12.93 -5.61
C MET A 99 -9.80 -12.13 -6.40
N MET A 100 -9.10 -11.22 -5.71
CA MET A 100 -8.04 -10.43 -6.31
C MET A 100 -6.76 -11.26 -6.39
N GLY A 101 -6.19 -11.36 -7.60
CA GLY A 101 -4.87 -11.93 -7.80
C GLY A 101 -3.81 -11.14 -7.01
N HIS A 102 -2.86 -11.85 -6.39
CA HIS A 102 -1.79 -11.23 -5.60
C HIS A 102 -2.28 -10.31 -4.45
N ALA A 103 -3.42 -10.61 -3.82
CA ALA A 103 -3.95 -9.84 -2.69
C ALA A 103 -2.94 -9.65 -1.56
N GLN A 104 -2.22 -10.70 -1.18
CA GLN A 104 -1.19 -10.62 -0.13
C GLN A 104 -0.05 -9.65 -0.50
N LEU A 105 0.34 -9.57 -1.78
CA LEU A 105 1.37 -8.62 -2.25
C LEU A 105 0.88 -7.17 -2.09
N ALA A 106 -0.35 -6.89 -2.56
CA ALA A 106 -0.97 -5.57 -2.42
C ALA A 106 -1.12 -5.20 -0.94
N TRP A 107 -1.67 -6.09 -0.11
CA TRP A 107 -1.85 -5.84 1.32
C TRP A 107 -0.51 -5.53 2.01
N ARG A 108 0.51 -6.38 1.82
CA ARG A 108 1.84 -6.17 2.42
C ARG A 108 2.48 -4.87 1.97
N LYS A 109 2.41 -4.54 0.68
CA LYS A 109 3.03 -3.33 0.14
C LYS A 109 2.35 -2.07 0.67
N LYS A 110 1.01 -2.03 0.68
CA LYS A 110 0.25 -0.92 1.29
C LYS A 110 0.55 -0.77 2.78
N ALA A 111 0.54 -1.87 3.54
CA ALA A 111 0.86 -1.84 4.97
C ALA A 111 2.29 -1.35 5.24
N SER A 112 3.26 -1.78 4.43
CA SER A 112 4.64 -1.33 4.53
C SER A 112 4.81 0.16 4.21
N LEU A 113 4.12 0.67 3.17
CA LEU A 113 4.11 2.09 2.84
C LEU A 113 3.48 2.91 3.97
N ALA A 114 2.31 2.50 4.47
CA ALA A 114 1.64 3.17 5.58
C ALA A 114 2.53 3.23 6.83
N ASN A 115 3.25 2.15 7.15
CA ASN A 115 4.19 2.14 8.27
C ASN A 115 5.39 3.06 8.02
N ARG A 116 5.91 3.14 6.80
CA ARG A 116 7.01 4.06 6.45
C ARG A 116 6.57 5.53 6.54
N LEU A 117 5.37 5.85 6.10
CA LEU A 117 4.79 7.19 6.23
C LEU A 117 4.59 7.57 7.70
N ARG A 118 4.06 6.65 8.53
CA ARG A 118 3.96 6.86 9.98
C ARG A 118 5.31 7.03 10.66
N ALA A 119 6.33 6.29 10.22
CA ALA A 119 7.69 6.45 10.74
C ALA A 119 8.25 7.84 10.39
N ALA A 120 8.01 8.32 9.16
CA ALA A 120 8.39 9.68 8.75
C ALA A 120 7.69 10.76 9.61
N THR A 121 6.43 10.54 10.03
CA THR A 121 5.73 11.42 10.99
C THR A 121 6.43 11.49 12.35
N SER A 122 7.06 10.41 12.80
CA SER A 122 7.73 10.35 14.12
C SER A 122 9.17 10.91 14.15
N GLN A 123 9.76 11.22 13.00
CA GLN A 123 11.09 11.87 12.92
C GLN A 123 10.93 13.37 12.61
N PRO A 124 11.08 14.27 13.60
CA PRO A 124 11.15 15.69 13.33
C PRO A 124 12.44 16.02 12.54
N GLN A 125 12.29 16.31 11.25
CA GLN A 125 13.06 17.28 10.47
C GLN A 125 14.61 17.32 10.58
N ASN A 126 15.29 16.19 10.80
CA ASN A 126 16.77 16.15 10.84
C ASN A 126 17.46 16.08 9.47
N TRP A 127 16.74 16.13 8.35
CA TRP A 127 17.32 16.02 7.01
C TRP A 127 17.91 17.34 6.46
N ALA A 128 17.72 18.48 7.14
CA ALA A 128 18.28 19.77 6.73
C ALA A 128 19.71 20.06 7.25
N LYS A 129 20.42 19.07 7.84
CA LYS A 129 21.77 19.25 8.41
C LYS A 129 22.85 18.39 7.72
N GLY A 130 22.83 18.36 6.39
CA GLY A 130 23.86 17.70 5.59
C GLY A 130 24.05 18.39 4.25
N ALA A 131 24.34 19.69 4.29
CA ALA A 131 24.95 20.43 3.19
C ALA A 131 26.48 20.27 3.28
#